data_AF-A0A3A8ESL9-F1
#
_entry.id   AF-A0A3A8ESL9-F1
#
_cell.length_a   1.000
_cell.length_b   1.000
_cell.length_c   1.000
_cell.angle_alpha   90.00
_cell.angle_beta   90.00
_cell.angle_gamma   90.00
#
_symmetry.space_group_name_H-M   'P 1'
#
loop_
_entity.id
_entity.type
_entity.pdbx_description
1 polymer ?
#
loop_
_entity_poly.entity_id
_entity_poly.type
_entity_poly.pdbx_seq_one_letter_code
_entity_poly.pdbx_strand_id
1 'polypeptide(L)'
;MKQNLAHNCEKCTCTHTEYMAGDVVVFIDPNKPNDLMTVHKVVADGVFLGGNDNFALTHLIRNASVAEVLAKRRFTQTEHALAEVS
;
A
#
# COMPACT_ATOMS: atom_id res chain seq x y z
N MET A 1 13.25 -45.83 6.74
CA MET A 1 13.71 -44.53 6.22
C MET A 1 12.51 -43.79 5.64
N LYS A 2 12.02 -42.76 6.33
CA LYS A 2 11.04 -41.81 5.79
C LYS A 2 11.53 -40.43 6.19
N GLN A 3 11.94 -39.65 5.19
CA GLN A 3 12.51 -38.32 5.37
C GLN A 3 11.39 -37.35 5.78
N ASN A 4 11.65 -36.59 6.82
CA ASN A 4 10.82 -35.47 7.26
C ASN A 4 10.95 -34.36 6.23
N LEU A 5 9.91 -34.15 5.41
CA LEU A 5 9.80 -32.91 4.64
C LEU A 5 9.24 -31.86 5.61
N ALA A 6 10.14 -31.08 6.20
CA ALA A 6 9.74 -29.84 6.85
C ALA A 6 9.04 -28.98 5.81
N HIS A 7 7.73 -28.82 5.93
CA HIS A 7 7.03 -27.73 5.27
C HIS A 7 7.55 -26.44 5.92
N ASN A 8 8.66 -25.92 5.37
CA ASN A 8 9.08 -24.54 5.56
C ASN A 8 8.03 -23.68 4.85
N CYS A 9 6.87 -23.54 5.49
CA CYS A 9 6.05 -22.36 5.28
C CYS A 9 6.84 -21.25 5.95
N GLU A 10 7.78 -20.66 5.20
CA GLU A 10 8.12 -19.25 5.38
C GLU A 10 6.77 -18.57 5.38
N LYS A 11 6.28 -18.29 6.58
CA LYS A 11 5.08 -17.50 6.77
C LYS A 11 5.44 -16.24 6.01
N CYS A 12 4.91 -16.07 4.80
CA CYS A 12 4.93 -14.78 4.15
C CYS A 12 4.34 -13.87 5.21
N THR A 13 5.19 -13.14 5.92
CA THR A 13 4.79 -11.99 6.68
C THR A 13 4.38 -11.04 5.58
N CYS A 14 3.17 -11.24 5.05
CA CYS A 14 2.36 -10.16 4.56
C CYS A 14 2.35 -9.24 5.78
N THR A 15 3.28 -8.30 5.81
CA THR A 15 3.20 -7.17 6.72
C THR A 15 1.85 -6.60 6.38
N HIS A 16 0.85 -6.96 7.17
CA HIS A 16 -0.44 -6.34 7.08
C HIS A 16 -0.10 -4.90 7.45
N THR A 17 0.05 -4.06 6.43
CA THR A 17 0.34 -2.65 6.64
C THR A 17 -0.82 -2.16 7.46
N GLU A 18 -0.59 -1.98 8.76
CA GLU A 18 -1.60 -1.50 9.68
C GLU A 18 -1.80 -0.02 9.36
N TYR A 19 -2.72 0.25 8.44
CA TYR A 19 -3.09 1.61 8.10
C TYR A 19 -3.71 2.28 9.32
N MET A 20 -3.47 3.58 9.44
CA MET A 20 -4.06 4.43 10.48
C MET A 20 -4.79 5.61 9.84
N ALA A 21 -5.78 6.14 10.55
CA ALA A 21 -6.44 7.37 10.12
C ALA A 21 -5.41 8.52 10.02
N GLY A 22 -5.37 9.18 8.87
CA GLY A 22 -4.38 10.21 8.54
C GLY A 22 -3.28 9.73 7.59
N ASP A 23 -3.10 8.43 7.40
CA ASP A 23 -2.10 7.91 6.45
C ASP A 23 -2.41 8.34 5.02
N VAL A 24 -1.36 8.68 4.27
CA VAL A 24 -1.47 9.00 2.85
C VAL A 24 -1.13 7.75 2.04
N VAL A 25 -2.08 7.32 1.23
CA VAL A 25 -2.01 6.10 0.44
C VAL A 25 -2.29 6.37 -1.03
N VAL A 26 -1.84 5.45 -1.86
CA VAL A 26 -2.08 5.44 -3.31
C VAL A 26 -2.49 4.05 -3.76
N PHE A 27 -3.23 3.96 -4.87
CA PHE A 27 -3.54 2.68 -5.48
C PHE A 27 -2.29 2.05 -6.10
N ILE A 28 -2.19 0.72 -5.98
CA ILE A 28 -1.13 -0.06 -6.64
C ILE A 28 -1.41 -0.20 -8.14
N ASP A 29 -2.69 -0.35 -8.52
CA ASP A 29 -3.09 -0.53 -9.92
C ASP A 29 -2.79 0.72 -10.77
N PRO A 30 -1.95 0.62 -11.83
CA PRO A 30 -1.59 1.76 -12.67
C PRO A 30 -2.78 2.37 -13.42
N ASN A 31 -3.89 1.63 -13.60
CA ASN A 31 -5.09 2.14 -14.27
C ASN A 31 -5.96 3.04 -13.36
N LYS A 32 -5.67 3.06 -12.06
CA LYS A 32 -6.33 3.96 -11.11
C LYS A 32 -5.76 5.38 -11.19
N PRO A 33 -6.52 6.40 -10.74
CA PRO A 33 -6.01 7.77 -10.66
C PRO A 33 -4.71 7.87 -9.86
N ASN A 34 -3.88 8.84 -10.23
CA ASN A 34 -2.62 9.12 -9.56
C ASN A 34 -2.80 10.01 -8.32
N ASP A 35 -4.03 10.22 -7.86
CA ASP A 35 -4.32 11.09 -6.74
C ASP A 35 -3.89 10.44 -5.42
N LEU A 36 -3.39 11.28 -4.50
CA LEU A 36 -3.14 10.86 -3.12
C LEU A 36 -4.46 10.78 -2.37
N MET A 37 -4.61 9.76 -1.55
CA MET A 37 -5.80 9.58 -0.72
C MET A 37 -5.40 9.50 0.74
N THR A 38 -6.22 10.07 1.62
CA THR A 38 -6.00 9.98 3.07
C THR A 38 -6.91 8.92 3.66
N VAL A 39 -6.35 8.04 4.47
CA VAL A 39 -7.11 7.06 5.25
C VAL A 39 -7.95 7.81 6.27
N HIS A 40 -9.26 7.65 6.18
CA HIS A 40 -10.23 8.22 7.11
C HIS A 40 -10.53 7.25 8.25
N LYS A 41 -10.75 5.98 7.93
CA LYS A 41 -11.11 4.94 8.90
C LYS A 41 -10.65 3.58 8.40
N VAL A 42 -10.14 2.74 9.30
CA VAL A 42 -9.81 1.34 9.00
C VAL A 42 -10.94 0.43 9.50
N VAL A 43 -11.36 -0.52 8.66
CA VAL A 43 -12.46 -1.45 8.94
C VAL A 43 -12.12 -2.84 8.39
N ALA A 44 -11.94 -3.80 9.29
CA ALA A 44 -11.59 -5.19 8.96
C ALA A 44 -10.41 -5.26 7.97
N ASP A 45 -10.63 -5.79 6.77
CA ASP A 45 -9.61 -5.98 5.72
C ASP A 45 -9.49 -4.79 4.75
N GLY A 46 -10.10 -3.64 5.07
CA GLY A 46 -10.12 -2.48 4.20
C GLY A 46 -10.06 -1.15 4.93
N VAL A 47 -10.01 -0.08 4.14
CA VAL A 47 -9.93 1.29 4.62
C VAL A 47 -10.89 2.18 3.85
N PHE A 48 -11.49 3.13 4.55
CA PHE A 48 -12.19 4.25 3.97
C PHE A 48 -11.22 5.39 3.70
N LEU A 49 -11.33 5.98 2.52
CA LEU A 49 -10.44 7.00 2.00
C LEU A 49 -11.20 8.30 1.73
N GLY A 50 -10.49 9.43 1.81
CA GLY A 50 -10.99 10.73 1.33
C GLY A 50 -12.23 11.23 2.05
N GLY A 51 -12.34 11.02 3.37
CA GLY A 51 -13.49 11.51 4.14
C GLY A 51 -14.72 10.59 4.10
N ASN A 52 -14.51 9.29 3.85
CA ASN A 52 -15.53 8.22 3.85
C ASN A 52 -16.26 7.97 2.51
N ASP A 53 -15.84 8.63 1.44
CA ASP A 53 -16.48 8.49 0.12
C ASP A 53 -16.00 7.27 -0.69
N ASN A 54 -14.85 6.71 -0.32
CA ASN A 54 -14.21 5.62 -1.07
C ASN A 54 -13.80 4.49 -0.13
N PHE A 55 -14.08 3.23 -0.49
CA PHE A 55 -13.60 2.04 0.23
C PHE A 55 -12.58 1.28 -0.61
N ALA A 56 -11.43 0.94 -0.01
CA ALA A 56 -10.37 0.17 -0.64
C ALA A 56 -9.94 -1.00 0.24
N LEU A 57 -9.73 -2.17 -0.36
CA LEU A 57 -9.12 -3.30 0.32
C LEU A 57 -7.63 -3.03 0.53
N THR A 58 -7.08 -3.44 1.67
CA THR A 58 -5.69 -3.15 2.07
C THR A 58 -4.64 -3.62 1.07
N HIS A 59 -4.94 -4.69 0.32
CA HIS A 59 -4.06 -5.25 -0.72
C HIS A 59 -4.11 -4.52 -2.07
N LEU A 60 -5.00 -3.53 -2.24
CA LEU A 60 -5.11 -2.73 -3.47
C LEU A 60 -4.41 -1.37 -3.37
N ILE A 61 -3.93 -1.04 -2.18
CA ILE A 61 -3.31 0.23 -1.84
C ILE A 61 -1.94 0.01 -1.20
N ARG A 62 -1.10 1.04 -1.25
CA ARG A 62 0.17 1.12 -0.52
C ARG A 62 0.34 2.52 0.07
N ASN A 63 1.22 2.66 1.04
CA ASN A 63 1.64 3.97 1.52
C ASN A 63 2.27 4.79 0.38
N ALA A 64 1.92 6.07 0.34
CA ALA A 64 2.59 7.03 -0.52
C ALA A 64 4.02 7.26 -0.02
N SER A 65 4.99 7.33 -0.92
CA SER A 65 6.35 7.71 -0.55
C SER A 65 6.42 9.20 -0.20
N VAL A 66 7.45 9.61 0.54
CA VAL A 66 7.64 11.04 0.88
C VAL A 66 7.72 11.89 -0.40
N ALA A 67 8.37 11.40 -1.45
CA ALA A 67 8.46 12.10 -2.72
C ALA A 67 7.09 12.27 -3.39
N GLU A 68 6.23 11.25 -3.34
CA GLU A 68 4.85 11.34 -3.84
C GLU A 68 4.01 12.34 -3.06
N VAL A 69 4.15 12.36 -1.72
CA VAL A 69 3.47 13.32 -0.84
C VAL A 69 3.90 14.75 -1.16
N LEU A 70 5.20 14.99 -1.34
CA LEU A 70 5.73 16.31 -1.71
C LEU A 70 5.26 16.75 -3.11
N ALA A 71 5.21 15.82 -4.06
CA ALA A 71 4.74 16.08 -5.41
C ALA A 71 3.21 16.12 -5.54
N LYS A 72 2.47 15.79 -4.47
CA LYS A 72 1.01 15.69 -4.42
C LYS A 72 0.41 14.75 -5.48
N ARG A 73 1.16 13.73 -5.90
CA ARG A 73 0.73 12.73 -6.88
C ARG A 73 1.49 11.42 -6.73
N ARG A 74 0.87 10.32 -7.14
CA ARG A 74 1.50 9.02 -7.32
C ARG A 74 2.57 9.10 -8.41
N PHE A 75 3.71 8.50 -8.12
CA PHE A 75 4.82 8.35 -9.05
C PHE A 75 4.66 7.07 -9.84
N THR A 76 5.06 7.14 -11.10
CA THR A 76 5.22 5.98 -11.95
C THR A 76 6.39 5.12 -11.44
N GLN A 77 6.43 3.86 -11.87
CA GLN A 77 7.51 2.95 -11.49
C GLN A 77 8.90 3.50 -11.86
N THR A 78 9.01 4.20 -12.99
CA THR A 78 10.25 4.85 -13.42
C THR A 78 10.65 6.01 -12.50
N GLU A 79 9.70 6.79 -12.03
CA GLU A 79 9.95 7.91 -11.11
C GLU A 79 10.38 7.44 -9.72
N HIS A 80 9.82 6.33 -9.22
CA HIS A 80 10.30 5.70 -8.00
C HIS A 80 11.74 5.23 -8.12
N ALA A 81 12.10 4.57 -9.23
CA ALA A 81 13.47 4.10 -9.46
C ALA A 81 14.50 5.23 -9.53
N LEU A 82 14.10 6.44 -9.94
CA LEU A 82 14.98 7.62 -9.95
C LEU A 82 15.08 8.27 -8.56
N ALA A 83 14.01 8.22 -7.76
CA ALA A 83 13.98 8.84 -6.43
C ALA A 83 14.81 8.09 -5.39
N GLU A 84 15.05 6.78 -5.56
CA GLU A 84 15.85 5.95 -4.63
C GLU A 84 17.38 6.08 -4.83
N VAL A 85 17.83 6.80 -5.87
CA VAL A 85 19.25 6.86 -6.29
C VAL A 85 19.96 8.18 -5.86
N SER A 86 19.29 9.05 -5.11
CA SER A 86 19.82 10.33 -4.61
C SER A 86 19.98 10.34 -3.10
#